data_AF-A0A7S3ZJE6-F1
#
_entry.id   AF-A0A7S3ZJE6-F1
#
_cell.length_a   1.000
_cell.length_b   1.000
_cell.length_c   1.000
_cell.angle_alpha   90.00
_cell.angle_beta   90.00
_cell.angle_gamma   90.00
#
_symmetry.space_group_name_H-M   'P 1'
#
loop_
_entity.id
_entity.type
_entity.pdbx_description
1 polymer ?
#
loop_
_entity_poly.entity_id
_entity_poly.type
_entity_poly.pdbx_seq_one_letter_code
_entity_poly.pdbx_strand_id
1 'polypeptide(L)'
;VDAFVADGLSRITRRVSMELDDDGEAQAQFEWVQRERRPTVVAPLPCPDTHRCGVCGRASSRHVASPFEVALISNNAEEAAPGLFHQRGKTARALEDVQLPAVMSLARRALTITGTTFNASLTLAGGLLTRIAAEPDGALQAPSQKPYWEAHVDQDNKQAYDYSALVYFEDGGVDFEGGALIFEDGETILPRRGRLVAFSSGPENGHRVARVERGARTALALWFTCVQPE
;
A
#
# COMPACT_ATOMS: atom_id res chain seq x y z
N VAL A 1 1.88 -27.46 10.36
CA VAL A 1 1.19 -26.85 9.20
C VAL A 1 2.26 -26.10 8.44
N ASP A 2 2.99 -26.81 7.60
CA ASP A 2 4.05 -26.21 6.80
C ASP A 2 3.42 -25.63 5.55
N ALA A 3 3.21 -24.31 5.57
CA ALA A 3 2.73 -23.58 4.42
C ALA A 3 3.89 -23.38 3.44
N PHE A 4 4.03 -24.30 2.49
CA PHE A 4 4.86 -24.06 1.31
C PHE A 4 4.17 -23.02 0.42
N VAL A 5 4.70 -21.79 0.46
CA VAL A 5 4.29 -20.70 -0.44
C VAL A 5 5.05 -20.88 -1.74
N ALA A 6 4.44 -21.60 -2.70
CA ALA A 6 4.84 -21.57 -4.09
C ALA A 6 3.66 -21.03 -4.90
N ASP A 7 3.93 -19.99 -5.68
CA ASP A 7 3.01 -19.11 -6.41
C ASP A 7 2.15 -18.19 -5.56
N GLY A 8 2.22 -16.89 -5.86
CA GLY A 8 1.63 -15.75 -5.13
C GLY A 8 0.10 -15.73 -4.94
N LEU A 9 -0.59 -16.85 -5.13
CA LEU A 9 -1.94 -17.11 -4.67
C LEU A 9 -1.87 -17.70 -3.26
N SER A 10 -2.43 -16.99 -2.28
CA SER A 10 -2.52 -17.49 -0.90
C SER A 10 -3.55 -18.62 -0.86
N ARG A 11 -3.14 -19.82 -1.28
CA ARG A 11 -3.89 -21.06 -1.15
C ARG A 11 -3.73 -21.53 0.30
N ILE A 12 -4.84 -21.63 1.02
CA ILE A 12 -4.84 -22.22 2.36
C ILE A 12 -5.23 -23.68 2.19
N THR A 13 -4.41 -24.59 2.71
CA THR A 13 -4.76 -26.00 2.80
C THR A 13 -5.76 -26.18 3.94
N ARG A 14 -6.99 -26.57 3.64
CA ARG A 14 -7.98 -26.96 4.65
C ARG A 14 -8.01 -28.48 4.75
N ARG A 15 -7.81 -29.02 5.96
CA ARG A 15 -8.05 -30.46 6.21
C ARG A 15 -9.57 -30.69 6.21
N VAL A 16 -10.04 -31.58 5.34
CA VAL A 16 -11.47 -31.82 5.09
C VAL A 16 -11.97 -33.02 5.91
N SER A 17 -11.16 -34.06 6.02
CA SER A 17 -11.46 -35.26 6.81
C SER A 17 -10.17 -35.95 7.26
N MET A 18 -10.30 -36.80 8.28
CA MET A 18 -9.25 -37.72 8.72
C MET A 18 -9.92 -39.05 9.02
N GLU A 19 -9.52 -40.10 8.32
CA GLU A 19 -10.05 -41.45 8.48
C GLU A 19 -8.89 -42.37 8.87
N LEU A 20 -9.17 -43.37 9.70
CA LEU A 20 -8.23 -44.45 9.98
C LEU A 20 -8.57 -45.58 9.02
N ASP A 21 -7.58 -46.07 8.28
CA ASP A 21 -7.77 -47.29 7.49
C ASP A 21 -7.80 -48.53 8.40
N ASP A 22 -8.14 -49.67 7.80
CA ASP A 22 -8.33 -50.94 8.53
C ASP A 22 -7.05 -51.44 9.23
N ASP A 23 -5.89 -50.89 8.86
CA ASP A 23 -4.59 -51.17 9.46
C ASP A 23 -4.22 -50.16 10.57
N GLY A 24 -5.07 -49.15 10.82
CA GLY A 24 -4.90 -48.14 11.85
C GLY A 24 -4.03 -46.95 11.44
N GLU A 25 -3.71 -46.78 10.14
CA GLU A 25 -3.04 -45.59 9.64
C GLU A 25 -4.03 -44.45 9.37
N ALA A 26 -3.66 -43.24 9.82
CA ALA A 26 -4.50 -42.06 9.66
C ALA A 26 -4.28 -41.40 8.29
N GLN A 27 -5.28 -41.50 7.41
CA GLN A 27 -5.31 -40.81 6.12
C GLN A 27 -6.05 -39.48 6.25
N ALA A 28 -5.37 -38.38 5.88
CA ALA A 28 -5.95 -37.04 5.90
C ALA A 28 -6.21 -36.53 4.48
N GLN A 29 -7.45 -36.12 4.21
CA GLN A 29 -7.80 -35.45 2.96
C GLN A 29 -7.67 -33.94 3.10
N PHE A 30 -7.04 -33.30 2.11
CA PHE A 30 -6.80 -31.87 2.07
C PHE A 30 -7.46 -31.26 0.84
N GLU A 31 -8.13 -30.14 1.02
CA GLU A 31 -8.69 -29.33 -0.06
C GLU A 31 -7.97 -27.99 -0.15
N TRP A 32 -7.74 -27.55 -1.38
CA TRP A 32 -7.21 -26.23 -1.68
C TRP A 32 -8.35 -25.22 -1.74
N VAL A 33 -8.44 -24.36 -0.73
CA VAL A 33 -9.41 -23.27 -0.75
C VAL A 33 -8.70 -22.00 -1.21
N GLN A 34 -9.15 -21.45 -2.35
CA GLN A 34 -8.84 -20.08 -2.72
C GLN A 34 -9.65 -19.15 -1.83
N ARG A 35 -9.00 -18.53 -0.84
CA ARG A 35 -9.66 -17.46 -0.09
C ARG A 35 -9.68 -16.22 -0.98
N GLU A 36 -10.87 -15.79 -1.39
CA GLU A 36 -11.03 -14.48 -2.03
C GLU A 36 -10.39 -13.42 -1.14
N ARG A 37 -9.36 -12.74 -1.65
CA ARG A 37 -8.70 -11.63 -0.97
C ARG A 37 -9.60 -10.40 -1.06
N ARG A 38 -10.73 -10.43 -0.36
CA ARG A 38 -11.62 -9.28 -0.32
C ARG A 38 -10.91 -8.15 0.43
N PRO A 39 -10.85 -6.93 -0.14
CA PRO A 39 -10.43 -5.75 0.58
C PRO A 39 -11.25 -5.64 1.87
N THR A 40 -10.59 -5.36 2.98
CA THR A 40 -11.29 -4.95 4.21
C THR A 40 -11.65 -3.49 4.02
N VAL A 41 -12.93 -3.19 3.80
CA VAL A 41 -13.43 -1.81 3.78
C VAL A 41 -13.29 -1.27 5.20
N VAL A 42 -12.51 -0.22 5.34
CA VAL A 42 -12.21 0.41 6.64
C VAL A 42 -13.30 1.43 6.97
N ALA A 43 -13.82 2.14 5.96
CA ALA A 43 -15.01 2.99 6.09
C ALA A 43 -15.55 3.38 4.70
N PRO A 44 -16.87 3.26 4.42
CA PRO A 44 -17.50 4.06 3.39
C PRO A 44 -17.64 5.50 3.88
N LEU A 45 -17.32 6.48 3.03
CA LEU A 45 -17.44 7.90 3.35
C LEU A 45 -18.32 8.59 2.30
N PRO A 46 -19.11 9.61 2.68
CA PRO A 46 -19.83 10.40 1.69
C PRO A 46 -18.84 11.07 0.75
N CYS A 47 -19.09 10.99 -0.55
CA CYS A 47 -18.28 11.68 -1.53
C CYS A 47 -18.54 13.20 -1.49
N PRO A 48 -17.52 14.03 -1.69
CA PRO A 48 -17.72 15.44 -1.99
C PRO A 48 -18.39 15.61 -3.35
N ASP A 49 -19.07 16.74 -3.56
CA ASP A 49 -19.75 17.06 -4.83
C ASP A 49 -18.78 17.12 -6.03
N THR A 50 -17.49 17.30 -5.77
CA THR A 50 -16.43 17.32 -6.78
C THR A 50 -15.95 15.93 -7.21
N HIS A 51 -16.44 14.86 -6.59
CA HIS A 51 -16.01 13.50 -6.89
C HIS A 51 -16.50 13.02 -8.25
N ARG A 52 -15.60 12.43 -9.04
CA ARG A 52 -15.86 12.20 -10.48
C ARG A 52 -16.41 10.81 -10.83
N CYS A 53 -16.07 9.76 -10.08
CA CYS A 53 -16.52 8.41 -10.41
C CYS A 53 -16.41 7.42 -9.24
N GLY A 54 -17.25 6.39 -9.24
CA GLY A 54 -17.22 5.33 -8.21
C GLY A 54 -17.74 5.82 -6.85
N VAL A 55 -17.34 5.11 -5.78
CA VAL A 55 -17.73 5.42 -4.39
C VAL A 55 -16.52 5.80 -3.55
N CYS A 56 -16.72 6.72 -2.60
CA CYS A 56 -15.67 7.20 -1.71
C CYS A 56 -15.54 6.32 -0.47
N GLY A 57 -14.34 6.29 0.09
CA GLY A 57 -14.04 5.53 1.29
C GLY A 57 -12.60 5.06 1.33
N ARG A 58 -12.36 4.05 2.18
CA ARG A 58 -11.04 3.48 2.42
C ARG A 58 -11.11 1.96 2.47
N ALA A 59 -10.09 1.30 1.95
CA ALA A 59 -9.96 -0.14 2.01
C ALA A 59 -8.51 -0.58 2.17
N SER A 60 -8.32 -1.73 2.80
CA SER A 60 -7.02 -2.38 2.96
C SER A 60 -7.04 -3.79 2.40
N SER A 61 -6.05 -4.11 1.57
CA SER A 61 -5.83 -5.44 0.98
C SER A 61 -4.47 -5.98 1.40
N ARG A 62 -4.43 -7.20 1.94
CA ARG A 62 -3.19 -7.84 2.38
C ARG A 62 -2.58 -8.68 1.25
N HIS A 63 -1.26 -8.84 1.28
CA HIS A 63 -0.49 -9.68 0.35
C HIS A 63 -0.60 -9.25 -1.13
N VAL A 64 -0.69 -7.95 -1.40
CA VAL A 64 -0.73 -7.39 -2.76
C VAL A 64 0.65 -7.41 -3.42
N ALA A 65 1.70 -7.15 -2.65
CA ALA A 65 3.08 -7.44 -3.06
C ALA A 65 3.49 -8.81 -2.53
N SER A 66 4.15 -9.60 -3.37
CA SER A 66 4.76 -10.86 -2.98
C SER A 66 6.00 -10.62 -2.11
N PRO A 67 6.46 -11.62 -1.31
CA PRO A 67 7.69 -11.50 -0.55
C PRO A 67 8.92 -11.15 -1.41
N PHE A 68 8.98 -11.66 -2.64
CA PHE A 68 10.05 -11.35 -3.60
C PHE A 68 10.01 -9.88 -4.04
N GLU A 69 8.83 -9.37 -4.40
CA GLU A 69 8.69 -7.96 -4.77
C GLU A 69 8.98 -7.03 -3.59
N VAL A 70 8.58 -7.43 -2.37
CA VAL A 70 8.91 -6.69 -1.14
C VAL A 70 10.42 -6.58 -0.97
N ALA A 71 11.14 -7.70 -1.02
CA ALA A 71 12.60 -7.70 -0.87
C ALA A 71 13.29 -6.89 -1.97
N LEU A 72 12.91 -7.10 -3.23
CA LEU A 72 13.52 -6.41 -4.38
C LEU A 72 13.31 -4.89 -4.31
N ILE A 73 12.08 -4.44 -4.05
CA ILE A 73 11.74 -3.02 -4.06
C ILE A 73 12.36 -2.31 -2.85
N SER A 74 12.35 -2.94 -1.66
CA SER A 74 12.94 -2.35 -0.45
C SER A 74 14.45 -2.10 -0.61
N ASN A 75 15.19 -3.10 -1.13
CA ASN A 75 16.63 -2.96 -1.36
C ASN A 75 16.96 -1.85 -2.36
N ASN A 76 16.16 -1.71 -3.43
CA ASN A 76 16.37 -0.66 -4.42
C ASN A 76 15.95 0.74 -3.92
N ALA A 77 15.04 0.81 -2.95
CA ALA A 77 14.70 2.06 -2.29
C ALA A 77 15.83 2.57 -1.37
N GLU A 78 16.72 1.68 -0.91
CA GLU A 78 17.87 2.01 -0.06
C GLU A 78 19.07 2.52 -0.87
N GLU A 79 19.35 1.91 -2.03
CA GLU A 79 20.44 2.33 -2.94
C GLU A 79 20.13 3.61 -3.73
N ALA A 80 18.86 4.03 -3.70
CA ALA A 80 18.41 5.26 -4.28
C ALA A 80 18.90 6.46 -3.47
N ALA A 81 20.10 7.01 -3.75
CA ALA A 81 20.68 8.17 -3.04
C ALA A 81 21.02 9.39 -3.93
N PRO A 82 21.45 9.27 -5.21
CA PRO A 82 21.65 10.46 -6.05
C PRO A 82 20.36 10.84 -6.81
N GLY A 83 19.94 12.11 -6.71
CA GLY A 83 18.86 12.71 -7.53
C GLY A 83 17.44 12.70 -6.94
N LEU A 84 17.29 12.54 -5.63
CA LEU A 84 15.98 12.40 -4.97
C LEU A 84 15.37 13.74 -4.56
N PHE A 85 14.04 13.77 -4.52
CA PHE A 85 13.34 14.80 -3.76
C PHE A 85 13.58 14.55 -2.26
N HIS A 86 14.23 15.50 -1.59
CA HIS A 86 14.50 15.42 -0.16
C HIS A 86 13.52 16.29 0.63
N GLN A 87 12.64 15.65 1.40
CA GLN A 87 11.78 16.31 2.40
C GLN A 87 12.22 15.86 3.79
N ARG A 88 13.38 16.38 4.22
CA ARG A 88 14.07 15.94 5.44
C ARG A 88 14.41 14.43 5.40
N GLY A 89 13.92 13.60 6.33
CA GLY A 89 14.13 12.14 6.35
C GLY A 89 13.45 11.36 5.22
N LYS A 90 12.65 12.03 4.37
CA LYS A 90 11.98 11.43 3.21
C LYS A 90 12.79 11.62 1.94
N THR A 91 13.01 10.53 1.22
CA THR A 91 13.45 10.49 -0.18
C THR A 91 12.33 9.97 -1.07
N ALA A 92 12.27 10.43 -2.32
CA ALA A 92 11.30 9.94 -3.31
C ALA A 92 11.88 9.88 -4.72
N ARG A 93 11.49 8.84 -5.47
CA ARG A 93 11.70 8.70 -6.92
C ARG A 93 10.36 8.64 -7.64
N ALA A 94 10.25 9.31 -8.78
CA ALA A 94 9.10 9.17 -9.65
C ALA A 94 9.01 7.73 -10.16
N LEU A 95 7.78 7.23 -10.32
CA LEU A 95 7.51 5.85 -10.71
C LEU A 95 8.22 5.48 -12.03
N GLU A 96 8.25 6.40 -12.99
CA GLU A 96 8.95 6.29 -14.26
C GLU A 96 10.48 6.15 -14.11
N ASP A 97 11.05 6.74 -13.07
CA ASP A 97 12.50 6.75 -12.81
C ASP A 97 12.98 5.53 -12.03
N VAL A 98 12.07 4.74 -11.44
CA VAL A 98 12.46 3.55 -10.65
C VAL A 98 13.08 2.46 -11.53
N GLN A 99 12.69 2.38 -12.81
CA GLN A 99 13.20 1.41 -13.78
C GLN A 99 13.12 -0.08 -13.35
N LEU A 100 12.20 -0.42 -12.45
CA LEU A 100 11.95 -1.80 -11.99
C LEU A 100 10.63 -2.34 -12.53
N PRO A 101 10.65 -3.40 -13.37
CA PRO A 101 9.42 -4.03 -13.89
C PRO A 101 8.46 -4.50 -12.79
N ALA A 102 9.00 -4.94 -11.65
CA ALA A 102 8.22 -5.35 -10.47
C ALA A 102 7.34 -4.21 -9.94
N VAL A 103 7.83 -2.97 -9.94
CA VAL A 103 7.09 -1.81 -9.45
C VAL A 103 5.91 -1.49 -10.38
N MET A 104 6.12 -1.57 -11.71
CA MET A 104 5.05 -1.38 -12.68
C MET A 104 4.00 -2.49 -12.63
N SER A 105 4.42 -3.75 -12.43
CA SER A 105 3.50 -4.86 -12.21
C SER A 105 2.65 -4.65 -10.96
N LEU A 106 3.27 -4.24 -9.85
CA LEU A 106 2.58 -3.92 -8.61
C LEU A 106 1.63 -2.72 -8.76
N ALA A 107 2.02 -1.67 -9.49
CA ALA A 107 1.16 -0.52 -9.77
C ALA A 107 -0.10 -0.90 -10.56
N ARG A 108 0.03 -1.79 -11.56
CA ARG A 108 -1.13 -2.31 -12.30
C ARG A 108 -2.06 -3.13 -11.42
N ARG A 109 -1.52 -3.98 -10.53
CA ARG A 109 -2.35 -4.72 -9.57
C ARG A 109 -3.06 -3.80 -8.59
N ALA A 110 -2.37 -2.76 -8.10
CA ALA A 110 -2.97 -1.75 -7.24
C ALA A 110 -4.10 -0.99 -7.95
N LEU A 111 -3.93 -0.64 -9.23
CA LEU A 111 -4.96 -0.02 -10.07
C LEU A 111 -6.20 -0.92 -10.15
N THR A 112 -6.04 -2.19 -10.53
CA THR A 112 -7.17 -3.15 -10.63
C THR A 112 -7.89 -3.29 -9.29
N ILE A 113 -7.13 -3.50 -8.20
CA ILE A 113 -7.72 -3.65 -6.85
C ILE A 113 -8.50 -2.40 -6.47
N THR A 114 -7.94 -1.21 -6.69
CA THR A 114 -8.58 0.06 -6.32
C THR A 114 -9.85 0.29 -7.13
N GLY A 115 -9.80 0.10 -8.46
CA GLY A 115 -10.96 0.25 -9.33
C GLY A 115 -12.10 -0.71 -8.98
N THR A 116 -11.80 -1.98 -8.74
CA THR A 116 -12.81 -2.96 -8.29
C THR A 116 -13.37 -2.61 -6.91
N THR A 117 -12.52 -2.17 -5.97
CA THR A 117 -12.95 -1.84 -4.60
C THR A 117 -13.95 -0.70 -4.57
N PHE A 118 -13.71 0.34 -5.36
CA PHE A 118 -14.52 1.56 -5.36
C PHE A 118 -15.49 1.65 -6.53
N ASN A 119 -15.70 0.55 -7.26
CA ASN A 119 -16.54 0.51 -8.46
C ASN A 119 -16.24 1.66 -9.44
N ALA A 120 -14.95 1.86 -9.72
CA ALA A 120 -14.44 2.99 -10.49
C ALA A 120 -13.58 2.50 -11.68
N SER A 121 -13.78 3.15 -12.84
CA SER A 121 -12.91 2.99 -14.01
C SER A 121 -11.75 3.97 -13.91
N LEU A 122 -10.53 3.45 -13.75
CA LEU A 122 -9.36 4.24 -13.38
C LEU A 122 -8.20 4.06 -14.37
N THR A 123 -7.38 5.10 -14.50
CA THR A 123 -6.04 5.03 -15.09
C THR A 123 -5.00 5.64 -14.15
N LEU A 124 -3.73 5.28 -14.34
CA LEU A 124 -2.62 5.76 -13.53
C LEU A 124 -2.33 7.24 -13.84
N ALA A 125 -2.41 8.10 -12.82
CA ALA A 125 -2.13 9.53 -12.93
C ALA A 125 -0.73 9.91 -12.41
N GLY A 126 -0.11 9.05 -11.59
CA GLY A 126 1.26 9.22 -11.14
C GLY A 126 1.64 8.20 -10.07
N GLY A 127 2.91 8.18 -9.71
CA GLY A 127 3.37 7.40 -8.57
C GLY A 127 4.75 7.83 -8.08
N LEU A 128 5.01 7.58 -6.81
CA LEU A 128 6.30 7.80 -6.17
C LEU A 128 6.71 6.55 -5.38
N LEU A 129 7.93 6.09 -5.56
CA LEU A 129 8.58 5.21 -4.59
C LEU A 129 9.22 6.10 -3.52
N THR A 130 8.72 6.00 -2.30
CA THR A 130 9.14 6.85 -1.17
C THR A 130 9.83 6.01 -0.11
N ARG A 131 10.88 6.56 0.51
CA ARG A 131 11.50 6.02 1.72
C ARG A 131 11.56 7.12 2.76
N ILE A 132 11.07 6.85 3.96
CA ILE A 132 11.06 7.77 5.09
C ILE A 132 11.86 7.11 6.21
N ALA A 133 12.99 7.69 6.57
CA ALA A 133 13.82 7.23 7.68
C ALA A 133 13.69 8.14 8.90
N ALA A 134 14.02 7.58 10.07
CA ALA A 134 14.25 8.39 11.26
C ALA A 134 15.36 9.41 10.98
N GLU A 135 15.06 10.68 11.22
CA GLU A 135 16.06 11.75 11.13
C GLU A 135 16.96 11.67 12.36
N PRO A 136 18.29 11.75 12.22
CA PRO A 136 19.13 12.11 13.36
C PRO A 136 18.74 13.52 13.82
N ASP A 137 18.63 13.72 15.12
CA ASP A 137 18.24 15.01 15.71
C ASP A 137 19.00 16.18 15.06
N GLY A 138 18.27 17.09 14.40
CA GLY A 138 18.75 18.42 14.03
C GLY A 138 19.48 18.63 12.69
N ALA A 139 19.66 17.64 11.81
CA ALA A 139 20.68 17.78 10.74
C ALA A 139 20.21 18.11 9.30
N LEU A 140 18.94 17.96 8.91
CA LEU A 140 18.54 18.14 7.50
C LEU A 140 17.38 19.12 7.32
N GLN A 141 17.68 20.42 7.39
CA GLN A 141 16.76 21.48 7.00
C GLN A 141 16.84 21.66 5.47
N ALA A 142 15.97 21.01 4.71
CA ALA A 142 15.70 21.44 3.34
C ALA A 142 14.92 22.76 3.40
N PRO A 143 15.44 23.88 2.87
CA PRO A 143 14.72 25.14 2.90
C PRO A 143 13.50 25.04 1.98
N SER A 144 12.33 25.43 2.49
CA SER A 144 11.07 25.68 1.76
C SER A 144 10.05 24.55 1.53
N GLN A 145 10.21 23.33 2.06
CA GLN A 145 9.17 22.29 1.91
C GLN A 145 8.47 21.94 3.23
N LYS A 146 7.13 21.86 3.18
CA LYS A 146 6.30 21.33 4.27
C LYS A 146 6.81 19.92 4.64
N PRO A 147 6.92 19.60 5.93
CA PRO A 147 7.42 18.29 6.34
C PRO A 147 6.43 17.18 5.95
N TYR A 148 6.95 15.95 5.74
CA TYR A 148 6.13 14.82 5.29
C TYR A 148 5.00 14.41 6.27
N TRP A 149 5.10 14.84 7.53
CA TRP A 149 4.13 14.56 8.59
C TRP A 149 3.03 15.61 8.71
N GLU A 150 3.01 16.61 7.85
CA GLU A 150 1.89 17.55 7.78
C GLU A 150 0.69 16.90 7.08
N ALA A 151 -0.51 17.17 7.60
CA ALA A 151 -1.74 16.72 6.99
C ALA A 151 -1.94 17.37 5.62
N HIS A 152 -2.44 16.57 4.68
CA HIS A 152 -2.75 17.02 3.34
C HIS A 152 -3.89 16.20 2.73
N VAL A 153 -4.44 16.74 1.65
CA VAL A 153 -5.40 16.09 0.77
C VAL A 153 -4.70 15.89 -0.58
N ASP A 154 -4.78 14.69 -1.15
CA ASP A 154 -4.06 14.39 -2.39
C ASP A 154 -4.61 15.19 -3.58
N GLN A 155 -5.92 15.45 -3.61
CA GLN A 155 -6.55 16.31 -4.61
C GLN A 155 -6.05 17.76 -4.59
N ASP A 156 -5.60 18.27 -3.43
CA ASP A 156 -5.03 19.61 -3.32
C ASP A 156 -3.66 19.70 -4.00
N ASN A 157 -2.94 18.58 -4.10
CA ASN A 157 -1.68 18.50 -4.83
C ASN A 157 -1.90 18.48 -6.34
N LYS A 158 -2.82 17.62 -6.81
CA LYS A 158 -3.30 17.61 -8.19
C LYS A 158 -4.77 17.21 -8.21
N GLN A 159 -5.61 18.09 -8.76
CA GLN A 159 -7.06 17.88 -8.85
C GLN A 159 -7.44 16.57 -9.59
N ALA A 160 -6.58 16.07 -10.46
CA ALA A 160 -6.82 14.83 -11.20
C ALA A 160 -6.66 13.54 -10.36
N TYR A 161 -6.15 13.62 -9.13
CA TYR A 161 -6.04 12.45 -8.25
C TYR A 161 -7.41 12.15 -7.65
N ASP A 162 -8.17 11.20 -8.20
CA ASP A 162 -9.47 10.80 -7.63
C ASP A 162 -9.32 9.72 -6.56
N TYR A 163 -8.32 8.84 -6.72
CA TYR A 163 -8.02 7.77 -5.78
C TYR A 163 -6.52 7.64 -5.57
N SER A 164 -6.15 7.32 -4.33
CA SER A 164 -4.79 7.07 -3.90
C SER A 164 -4.65 5.62 -3.46
N ALA A 165 -3.47 5.03 -3.67
CA ALA A 165 -3.10 3.76 -3.09
C ALA A 165 -1.65 3.78 -2.59
N LEU A 166 -1.45 3.21 -1.40
CA LEU A 166 -0.15 3.03 -0.77
C LEU A 166 0.13 1.54 -0.63
N VAL A 167 1.24 1.06 -1.21
CA VAL A 167 1.74 -0.29 -0.94
C VAL A 167 2.97 -0.22 -0.05
N TYR A 168 2.93 -0.97 1.04
CA TYR A 168 3.97 -0.98 2.09
C TYR A 168 4.93 -2.15 1.94
N PHE A 169 6.20 -1.92 2.26
CA PHE A 169 7.23 -2.95 2.11
C PHE A 169 7.82 -3.44 3.45
N GLU A 170 7.70 -2.64 4.51
CA GLU A 170 8.14 -3.00 5.87
C GLU A 170 6.94 -3.10 6.85
N ASP A 171 7.16 -3.79 7.98
CA ASP A 171 6.19 -3.89 9.07
C ASP A 171 6.42 -2.81 10.13
N GLY A 172 5.42 -1.93 10.30
CA GLY A 172 5.41 -0.97 11.39
C GLY A 172 5.35 -1.67 12.75
N GLY A 173 6.12 -1.14 13.71
CA GLY A 173 6.33 -1.72 15.04
C GLY A 173 7.34 -2.87 15.09
N VAL A 174 7.87 -3.30 13.94
CA VAL A 174 8.93 -4.33 13.86
C VAL A 174 10.17 -3.73 13.20
N ASP A 175 10.03 -3.35 11.93
CA ASP A 175 11.12 -2.83 11.10
C ASP A 175 11.35 -1.32 11.34
N PHE A 176 10.31 -0.59 11.75
CA PHE A 176 10.38 0.82 12.11
C PHE A 176 9.36 1.20 13.19
N GLU A 177 9.60 2.31 13.89
CA GLU A 177 8.67 2.94 14.84
C GLU A 177 8.11 4.25 14.31
N GLY A 178 6.90 4.61 14.74
CA GLY A 178 6.13 5.71 14.17
C GLY A 178 5.62 5.38 12.77
N GLY A 179 5.65 6.33 11.83
CA GLY A 179 5.38 6.09 10.40
C GLY A 179 3.96 5.62 10.03
N ALA A 180 3.01 5.61 10.97
CA ALA A 180 1.62 5.24 10.73
C ALA A 180 0.93 6.23 9.78
N LEU A 181 0.01 5.74 8.94
CA LEU A 181 -0.89 6.59 8.18
C LEU A 181 -2.05 6.99 9.09
N ILE A 182 -2.25 8.29 9.31
CA ILE A 182 -3.28 8.82 10.19
C ILE A 182 -4.22 9.69 9.36
N PHE A 183 -5.50 9.34 9.35
CA PHE A 183 -6.56 10.15 8.75
C PHE A 183 -7.10 11.17 9.76
N GLU A 184 -7.64 12.29 9.25
CA GLU A 184 -8.14 13.38 10.10
C GLU A 184 -9.36 12.99 10.95
N ASP A 185 -10.09 11.94 10.58
CA ASP A 185 -11.17 11.38 11.40
C ASP A 185 -10.69 10.44 12.53
N GLY A 186 -9.38 10.31 12.71
CA GLY A 186 -8.75 9.53 13.77
C GLY A 186 -8.42 8.08 13.38
N GLU A 187 -8.90 7.59 12.24
CA GLU A 187 -8.53 6.26 11.74
C GLU A 187 -7.03 6.20 11.49
N THR A 188 -6.38 5.17 12.03
CA THR A 188 -4.93 5.01 11.95
C THR A 188 -4.56 3.64 11.41
N ILE A 189 -3.82 3.63 10.31
CA ILE A 189 -3.35 2.39 9.67
C ILE A 189 -1.85 2.24 9.87
N LEU A 190 -1.48 1.23 10.66
CA LEU A 190 -0.09 0.79 10.79
C LEU A 190 0.34 0.02 9.52
N PRO A 191 1.42 0.43 8.83
CA PRO A 191 1.94 -0.27 7.66
C PRO A 191 2.28 -1.73 7.94
N ARG A 192 2.05 -2.57 6.94
CA ARG A 192 2.43 -3.99 6.96
C ARG A 192 2.98 -4.40 5.62
N ARG A 193 4.03 -5.22 5.61
CA ARG A 193 4.68 -5.64 4.38
C ARG A 193 3.69 -6.28 3.40
N GLY A 194 3.73 -5.84 2.15
CA GLY A 194 2.84 -6.25 1.08
C GLY A 194 1.37 -5.85 1.25
N ARG A 195 1.02 -4.99 2.21
CA ARG A 195 -0.33 -4.42 2.32
C ARG A 195 -0.49 -3.25 1.36
N LEU A 196 -1.62 -3.22 0.67
CA LEU A 196 -2.16 -2.07 -0.03
C LEU A 196 -3.22 -1.39 0.84
N VAL A 197 -3.18 -0.08 0.94
CA VAL A 197 -4.27 0.76 1.45
C VAL A 197 -4.69 1.67 0.32
N ALA A 198 -5.97 1.66 -0.05
CA ALA A 198 -6.51 2.54 -1.07
C ALA A 198 -7.65 3.38 -0.49
N PHE A 199 -7.78 4.60 -0.99
CA PHE A 199 -8.77 5.57 -0.53
C PHE A 199 -9.10 6.57 -1.63
N SER A 200 -10.29 7.16 -1.60
CA SER A 200 -10.59 8.32 -2.45
C SER A 200 -9.74 9.51 -2.03
N SER A 201 -9.21 10.30 -2.96
CA SER A 201 -8.15 11.28 -2.68
C SER A 201 -8.65 12.64 -2.17
N GLY A 202 -9.95 12.79 -1.97
CA GLY A 202 -10.59 14.03 -1.60
C GLY A 202 -10.48 14.39 -0.12
N PRO A 203 -11.08 15.53 0.29
CA PRO A 203 -11.00 16.05 1.66
C PRO A 203 -11.56 15.10 2.72
N GLU A 204 -12.45 14.17 2.34
CA GLU A 204 -12.93 13.10 3.21
C GLU A 204 -11.81 12.15 3.68
N ASN A 205 -10.66 12.17 3.00
CA ASN A 205 -9.47 11.37 3.32
C ASN A 205 -8.21 12.22 3.51
N GLY A 206 -8.36 13.43 4.06
CA GLY A 206 -7.23 14.19 4.60
C GLY A 206 -6.41 13.31 5.54
N HIS A 207 -5.09 13.29 5.34
CA HIS A 207 -4.21 12.37 6.06
C HIS A 207 -2.80 12.90 6.22
N ARG A 208 -2.06 12.28 7.14
CA ARG A 208 -0.64 12.51 7.41
C ARG A 208 0.08 11.20 7.70
N VAL A 209 1.39 11.25 7.64
CA VAL A 209 2.25 10.16 8.12
C VAL A 209 2.82 10.56 9.48
N ALA A 210 2.66 9.71 10.49
CA ALA A 210 3.35 9.92 11.77
C ALA A 210 4.86 9.96 11.54
N ARG A 211 5.58 10.75 12.35
CA ARG A 211 7.04 10.79 12.25
C ARG A 211 7.62 9.40 12.42
N VAL A 212 8.62 9.05 11.62
CA VAL A 212 9.40 7.83 11.82
C VAL A 212 10.45 8.13 12.88
N GLU A 213 10.47 7.32 13.94
CA GLU A 213 11.32 7.53 15.13
C GLU A 213 12.51 6.56 15.15
N ARG A 214 12.35 5.39 14.54
CA ARG A 214 13.43 4.41 14.32
C ARG A 214 13.22 3.70 13.00
N GLY A 215 14.31 3.33 12.33
CA GLY A 215 14.27 2.49 11.13
C GLY A 215 13.85 3.29 9.89
N ALA A 216 13.33 2.60 8.89
CA ALA A 216 12.84 3.21 7.66
C ALA A 216 11.55 2.54 7.17
N ARG A 217 10.71 3.37 6.57
CA ARG A 217 9.43 2.99 5.96
C ARG A 217 9.49 3.31 4.48
N THR A 218 9.36 2.29 3.66
CA THR A 218 9.23 2.40 2.21
C THR A 218 7.78 2.20 1.82
N ALA A 219 7.29 3.05 0.92
CA ALA A 219 5.97 2.90 0.33
C ALA A 219 5.97 3.30 -1.14
N LEU A 220 5.25 2.51 -1.95
CA LEU A 220 4.86 2.88 -3.30
C LEU A 220 3.54 3.64 -3.20
N ALA A 221 3.60 4.96 -3.38
CA ALA A 221 2.44 5.82 -3.49
C ALA A 221 2.00 5.90 -4.96
N LEU A 222 0.71 5.71 -5.19
CA LEU A 222 0.09 5.71 -6.52
C LEU A 222 -1.14 6.59 -6.48
N TRP A 223 -1.34 7.35 -7.53
CA TRP A 223 -2.56 8.14 -7.73
C TRP A 223 -3.21 7.75 -9.04
N PHE A 224 -4.54 7.72 -9.03
CA PHE A 224 -5.37 7.32 -10.15
C PHE A 224 -6.36 8.42 -10.49
N THR A 225 -6.67 8.55 -11.78
CA THR A 225 -7.73 9.43 -12.27
C THR A 225 -8.85 8.58 -12.86
N CYS A 226 -10.07 9.04 -12.67
CA CYS A 226 -11.26 8.55 -13.34
C CYS A 226 -11.08 8.67 -14.85
N VAL A 227 -11.43 7.60 -15.55
CA VAL A 227 -11.60 7.63 -17.00
C VAL A 227 -12.95 8.30 -17.27
N GLN A 228 -12.98 9.34 -18.10
CA GLN A 228 -14.26 9.88 -18.56
C GLN A 228 -14.92 8.84 -19.47
N PRO A 229 -16.24 8.62 -19.36
CA PRO A 229 -16.95 7.90 -20.41
C PRO A 229 -16.77 8.67 -21.72
N GLU A 230 -16.44 7.95 -22.80
CA GLU A 230 -16.49 8.48 -24.16
C GLU A 230 -17.92 8.90 -24.54
#